data_AF-A0A2J6RJC5-F1
#
_entry.id   AF-A0A2J6RJC5-F1
#
_cell.length_a   1.000
_cell.length_b   1.000
_cell.length_c   1.000
_cell.angle_alpha   90.00
_cell.angle_beta   90.00
_cell.angle_gamma   90.00
#
_symmetry.space_group_name_H-M   'P 1'
#
loop_
_entity.id
_entity.type
_entity.pdbx_description
1 polymer ?
#
loop_
_entity_poly.entity_id
_entity_poly.type
_entity_poly.pdbx_seq_one_letter_code
_entity_poly.pdbx_strand_id
1 'polypeptide(L)'
;MEGQQSFRESLEVKEREWEERERQLQRHISQITRHFEETSHNLQAKLRESESEKLVMREEHNDFIRKQQEASFGQMESARWLPMDEGKVMHKLDRLKTNMRSWAKATSFKDNSRLRSFAEAESAALMQDLANVALVENGQLPDGLSTIARSPMLLLNALLAHSVYTSFFRSPFFFLGNNDPNAVSNARPEQILEDIYERAQEGNQQDAHIWRSQTLRLLMPPLRNDATDADAEKQLRCTTEDSIAQAAGRQASAFLASPARYLIEDNANTVLTNKFSKIYSDAAKLSYMLWTRRTQMRCFTLHEIKHLAFDHESPYFDPDNLVRFEDHEDHLKGKTVTVIVHPLLKVYGTDEAKDYDQGRVWAKGVVWLDSKKSPV
;
A
#
# COMPACT_ATOMS: atom_id res chain seq x y z
N MET A 1 -67.08 -41.24 -83.32
CA MET A 1 -65.86 -40.43 -83.52
C MET A 1 -65.99 -39.01 -82.95
N GLU A 2 -67.19 -38.44 -82.83
CA GLU A 2 -67.37 -37.05 -82.30
C GLU A 2 -67.07 -36.89 -80.79
N GLY A 3 -67.30 -37.90 -79.96
CA GLY A 3 -67.04 -37.82 -78.51
C GLY A 3 -65.56 -37.76 -78.11
N GLN A 4 -64.64 -38.29 -78.93
CA GLN A 4 -63.20 -38.24 -78.66
C GLN A 4 -62.58 -36.88 -78.98
N GLN A 5 -63.17 -36.13 -79.91
CA GLN A 5 -62.66 -34.84 -80.35
C GLN A 5 -63.08 -33.72 -79.38
N SER A 6 -64.33 -33.76 -78.92
CA SER A 6 -64.84 -32.87 -77.86
C SER A 6 -64.11 -33.05 -76.51
N PHE A 7 -63.74 -34.29 -76.16
CA PHE A 7 -62.97 -34.57 -74.94
C PHE A 7 -61.54 -34.03 -75.01
N ARG A 8 -60.90 -34.09 -76.18
CA ARG A 8 -59.54 -33.60 -76.41
C ARG A 8 -59.47 -32.07 -76.35
N GLU A 9 -60.44 -31.38 -76.96
CA GLU A 9 -60.56 -29.92 -76.87
C GLU A 9 -60.84 -29.45 -75.43
N SER A 10 -61.65 -30.18 -74.67
CA SER A 10 -61.90 -29.87 -73.25
C SER A 10 -60.65 -30.04 -72.38
N LEU A 11 -59.81 -31.04 -72.67
CA LEU A 11 -58.51 -31.25 -72.02
C LEU A 11 -57.54 -30.10 -72.31
N GLU A 12 -57.42 -29.67 -73.58
CA GLU A 12 -56.55 -28.55 -73.97
C GLU A 12 -56.98 -27.20 -73.38
N VAL A 13 -58.28 -27.00 -73.17
CA VAL A 13 -58.80 -25.82 -72.46
C VAL A 13 -58.45 -25.88 -70.98
N LYS A 14 -58.65 -27.04 -70.33
CA LYS A 14 -58.27 -27.23 -68.92
C LYS A 14 -56.77 -27.09 -68.70
N GLU A 15 -55.94 -27.62 -69.58
CA GLU A 15 -54.48 -27.53 -69.51
C GLU A 15 -54.02 -26.07 -69.59
N ARG A 16 -54.59 -25.28 -70.52
CA ARG A 16 -54.34 -23.82 -70.57
C ARG A 16 -54.80 -23.08 -69.31
N GLU A 17 -55.95 -23.45 -68.73
CA GLU A 17 -56.40 -22.89 -67.46
C GLU A 17 -55.46 -23.24 -66.29
N TRP A 18 -54.93 -24.46 -66.27
CA TRP A 18 -53.95 -24.91 -65.27
C TRP A 18 -52.62 -24.17 -65.41
N GLU A 19 -52.10 -24.02 -66.63
CA GLU A 19 -50.88 -23.27 -66.90
C GLU A 19 -51.02 -21.78 -66.54
N GLU A 20 -52.18 -21.16 -66.80
CA GLU A 20 -52.41 -19.77 -66.41
C GLU A 20 -52.51 -19.62 -64.89
N ARG A 21 -53.20 -20.55 -64.21
CA ARG A 21 -53.25 -20.58 -62.73
C ARG A 21 -51.87 -20.80 -62.13
N GLU A 22 -51.06 -21.69 -62.69
CA GLU A 22 -49.71 -21.95 -62.23
C GLU A 22 -48.80 -20.73 -62.44
N ARG A 23 -48.88 -20.05 -63.59
CA ARG A 23 -48.20 -18.77 -63.83
C ARG A 23 -48.67 -17.66 -62.91
N GLN A 24 -49.95 -17.64 -62.50
CA GLN A 24 -50.44 -16.69 -61.50
C GLN A 24 -49.90 -17.01 -60.10
N LEU A 25 -49.93 -18.28 -59.69
CA LEU A 25 -49.43 -18.74 -58.40
C LEU A 25 -47.92 -18.50 -58.26
N GLN A 26 -47.13 -18.81 -59.29
CA GLN A 26 -45.68 -18.54 -59.31
C GLN A 26 -45.37 -17.05 -59.19
N ARG A 27 -46.17 -16.19 -59.85
CA ARG A 27 -46.06 -14.73 -59.70
C ARG A 27 -46.37 -14.28 -58.27
N HIS A 28 -47.43 -14.83 -57.66
CA HIS A 28 -47.77 -14.53 -56.27
C HIS A 28 -46.71 -15.01 -55.28
N ILE A 29 -46.20 -16.24 -55.43
CA ILE A 29 -45.13 -16.78 -54.59
C ILE A 29 -43.88 -15.91 -54.71
N SER A 30 -43.48 -15.54 -55.93
CA SER A 30 -42.32 -14.68 -56.15
C SER A 30 -42.48 -13.30 -55.49
N GLN A 31 -43.68 -12.72 -55.54
CA GLN A 31 -43.98 -11.46 -54.85
C GLN A 31 -43.92 -11.60 -53.33
N ILE A 32 -44.49 -12.67 -52.77
CA ILE A 32 -44.48 -12.94 -51.33
C ILE A 32 -43.05 -13.19 -50.84
N THR A 33 -42.26 -14.00 -51.55
CA THR A 33 -40.86 -14.27 -51.20
C THR A 33 -40.03 -13.00 -51.22
N ARG A 34 -40.16 -12.17 -52.27
CA ARG A 34 -39.45 -10.89 -52.34
C ARG A 34 -39.84 -9.96 -51.20
N HIS A 35 -41.13 -9.88 -50.89
CA HIS A 35 -41.61 -9.06 -49.79
C HIS A 35 -41.05 -9.55 -48.44
N PHE A 36 -41.05 -10.87 -48.21
CA PHE A 36 -40.51 -11.48 -46.99
C PHE A 36 -39.01 -11.25 -46.84
N GLU A 37 -38.23 -11.37 -47.93
CA GLU A 37 -36.79 -11.07 -47.94
C GLU A 37 -36.53 -9.59 -47.62
N GLU A 38 -37.29 -8.68 -48.23
CA GLU A 38 -37.22 -7.24 -47.94
C GLU A 38 -37.55 -6.95 -46.46
N THR A 39 -38.59 -7.59 -45.91
CA THR A 39 -38.95 -7.39 -44.49
C THR A 39 -37.91 -7.98 -43.55
N SER A 40 -37.40 -9.18 -43.86
CA SER A 40 -36.38 -9.86 -43.08
C SER A 40 -35.09 -9.04 -43.03
N HIS A 41 -34.64 -8.54 -44.18
CA HIS A 41 -33.46 -7.67 -44.25
C HIS A 41 -33.66 -6.37 -43.46
N ASN A 42 -34.85 -5.75 -43.53
CA ASN A 42 -35.16 -4.54 -42.78
C ASN A 42 -35.16 -4.79 -41.26
N LEU A 43 -35.77 -5.89 -40.81
CA LEU A 43 -35.75 -6.28 -39.39
C LEU A 43 -34.32 -6.56 -38.90
N GLN A 44 -33.49 -7.21 -39.72
CA GLN A 44 -32.12 -7.52 -39.37
C GLN A 44 -31.25 -6.27 -39.27
N ALA A 45 -31.47 -5.28 -40.14
CA ALA A 45 -30.83 -3.98 -40.07
C ALA A 45 -31.22 -3.23 -38.77
N LYS A 46 -32.52 -3.19 -38.44
CA LYS A 46 -33.02 -2.58 -37.20
C LYS A 46 -32.48 -3.27 -35.95
N LEU A 47 -32.32 -4.59 -35.97
CA LEU A 47 -31.75 -5.33 -34.85
C LEU A 47 -30.30 -4.91 -34.59
N ARG A 48 -29.47 -4.83 -35.64
CA ARG A 48 -28.07 -4.40 -35.53
C ARG A 48 -27.95 -2.96 -35.04
N GLU A 49 -28.81 -2.08 -35.52
CA GLU A 49 -28.88 -0.68 -35.08
C GLU A 49 -29.21 -0.61 -33.58
N SER A 50 -30.24 -1.32 -33.13
CA SER A 50 -30.63 -1.36 -31.71
C SER A 50 -29.56 -1.99 -30.81
N GLU A 51 -28.83 -3.01 -31.28
CA GLU A 51 -27.71 -3.60 -30.55
C GLU A 51 -26.54 -2.62 -30.40
N SER A 52 -26.22 -1.86 -31.46
CA SER A 52 -25.21 -0.81 -31.43
C SER A 52 -25.59 0.30 -30.44
N GLU A 53 -26.84 0.78 -30.49
CA GLU A 53 -27.34 1.80 -29.56
C GLU A 53 -27.29 1.32 -28.10
N LYS A 54 -27.64 0.05 -27.84
CA LYS A 54 -27.52 -0.55 -26.50
C LYS A 54 -26.08 -0.56 -25.99
N LEU A 55 -25.11 -0.83 -26.87
CA LEU A 55 -23.70 -0.84 -26.49
C LEU A 55 -23.24 0.56 -26.08
N VAL A 56 -23.55 1.57 -26.92
CA VAL A 56 -23.23 2.98 -26.66
C VAL A 56 -23.89 3.45 -25.37
N MET A 57 -25.20 3.19 -25.19
CA MET A 57 -25.90 3.56 -23.95
C MET A 57 -25.29 2.90 -22.71
N ARG A 58 -24.79 1.66 -22.81
CA ARG A 58 -24.15 0.97 -21.69
C ARG A 58 -22.80 1.62 -21.35
N GLU A 59 -22.02 2.01 -22.35
CA GLU A 59 -20.76 2.74 -22.15
C GLU A 59 -21.02 4.12 -21.53
N GLU A 60 -21.98 4.88 -22.05
CA GLU A 60 -22.38 6.18 -21.50
C GLU A 60 -22.89 6.06 -20.06
N HIS A 61 -23.65 5.00 -19.75
CA HIS A 61 -24.12 4.74 -18.40
C HIS A 61 -22.97 4.42 -17.44
N ASN A 62 -22.02 3.58 -17.85
CA ASN A 62 -20.84 3.28 -17.04
C ASN A 62 -19.98 4.52 -16.81
N ASP A 63 -19.80 5.35 -17.84
CA ASP A 63 -19.11 6.64 -17.74
C ASP A 63 -19.82 7.62 -16.83
N PHE A 64 -21.15 7.65 -16.88
CA PHE A 64 -21.97 8.44 -15.97
C PHE A 64 -21.82 7.96 -14.52
N ILE A 65 -21.89 6.65 -14.26
CA ILE A 65 -21.69 6.08 -12.92
C ILE A 65 -20.29 6.44 -12.39
N ARG A 66 -19.25 6.27 -13.22
CA ARG A 66 -17.88 6.66 -12.87
C ARG A 66 -17.79 8.15 -12.52
N LYS A 67 -18.30 9.03 -13.38
CA LYS A 67 -18.32 10.49 -13.13
C LYS A 67 -19.11 10.86 -11.90
N GLN A 68 -20.23 10.19 -11.63
CA GLN A 68 -21.07 10.46 -10.47
C GLN A 68 -20.40 9.97 -9.17
N GLN A 69 -19.74 8.80 -9.21
CA GLN A 69 -18.91 8.32 -8.10
C GLN A 69 -17.74 9.28 -7.85
N GLU A 70 -16.99 9.67 -8.88
CA GLU A 70 -15.91 10.65 -8.79
C GLU A 70 -16.38 12.01 -8.24
N ALA A 71 -17.54 12.51 -8.69
CA ALA A 71 -18.12 13.75 -8.19
C ALA A 71 -18.57 13.64 -6.72
N SER A 72 -19.19 12.52 -6.34
CA SER A 72 -19.59 12.25 -4.96
C SER A 72 -18.37 12.15 -4.02
N PHE A 73 -17.30 11.48 -4.47
CA PHE A 73 -16.04 11.40 -3.73
C PHE A 73 -15.31 12.76 -3.67
N GLY A 74 -15.28 13.52 -4.78
CA GLY A 74 -14.64 14.84 -4.83
C GLY A 74 -15.36 15.90 -3.98
N GLN A 75 -16.69 15.84 -3.89
CA GLN A 75 -17.48 16.70 -2.99
C GLN A 75 -17.27 16.34 -1.52
N MET A 76 -17.04 15.06 -1.19
CA MET A 76 -16.68 14.63 0.17
C MET A 76 -15.24 15.04 0.55
N GLU A 77 -14.30 15.02 -0.39
CA GLU A 77 -12.88 15.26 -0.13
C GLU A 77 -12.49 16.74 -0.05
N SER A 78 -12.96 17.58 -0.97
CA SER A 78 -12.45 18.96 -1.10
C SER A 78 -12.81 19.89 0.08
N ALA A 79 -13.87 19.60 0.83
CA ALA A 79 -14.33 20.45 1.93
C ALA A 79 -13.97 19.94 3.33
N ARG A 80 -13.64 18.65 3.50
CA ARG A 80 -13.67 18.01 4.84
C ARG A 80 -12.33 17.49 5.33
N TRP A 81 -11.42 17.15 4.43
CA TRP A 81 -10.13 16.59 4.80
C TRP A 81 -9.03 17.29 4.02
N LEU A 82 -8.15 17.99 4.74
CA LEU A 82 -6.97 18.63 4.19
C LEU A 82 -5.74 17.85 4.66
N PRO A 83 -4.87 17.41 3.73
CA PRO A 83 -3.64 16.74 4.10
C PRO A 83 -2.78 17.66 4.97
N MET A 84 -2.03 17.07 5.89
CA MET A 84 -1.02 17.80 6.64
C MET A 84 0.06 18.32 5.69
N ASP A 85 0.43 19.59 5.88
CA ASP A 85 1.58 20.20 5.20
C ASP A 85 2.84 19.31 5.27
N GLU A 86 3.54 19.17 4.14
CA GLU A 86 4.69 18.26 4.05
C GLU A 86 5.83 18.65 4.98
N GLY A 87 6.07 19.95 5.20
CA GLY A 87 7.07 20.42 6.16
C GLY A 87 6.74 19.98 7.59
N LYS A 88 5.45 20.01 7.98
CA LYS A 88 5.00 19.47 9.27
C LYS A 88 5.14 17.96 9.37
N VAL A 89 4.93 17.23 8.27
CA VAL A 89 5.16 15.78 8.20
C VAL A 89 6.63 15.47 8.47
N MET A 90 7.54 16.11 7.72
CA MET A 90 8.99 15.94 7.87
C MET A 90 9.44 16.26 9.30
N HIS A 91 8.97 17.38 9.87
CA HIS A 91 9.28 17.74 11.25
C HIS A 91 8.79 16.69 12.27
N LYS A 92 7.61 16.09 12.08
CA LYS A 92 7.10 15.04 12.98
C LYS A 92 7.95 13.76 12.89
N LEU A 93 8.38 13.39 11.68
CA LEU A 93 9.29 12.26 11.47
C LEU A 93 10.66 12.50 12.10
N ASP A 94 11.23 13.70 11.95
CA ASP A 94 12.49 14.07 12.59
C ASP A 94 12.40 14.11 14.12
N ARG A 95 11.26 14.55 14.66
CA ARG A 95 11.00 14.48 16.10
C ARG A 95 10.95 13.02 16.58
N LEU A 96 10.31 12.13 15.83
CA LEU A 96 10.27 10.70 16.13
C LEU A 96 11.68 10.10 16.13
N LYS A 97 12.49 10.41 15.10
CA LYS A 97 13.93 10.07 15.00
C LYS A 97 14.72 10.49 16.24
N THR A 98 14.54 11.75 16.65
CA THR A 98 15.22 12.34 17.81
C THR A 98 14.79 11.68 19.13
N ASN A 99 13.50 11.36 19.26
CA ASN A 99 12.96 10.68 20.44
C ASN A 99 13.54 9.27 20.60
N MET A 100 13.60 8.49 19.51
CA MET A 100 14.22 7.16 19.50
C MET A 100 15.69 7.22 19.91
N ARG A 101 16.47 8.10 19.27
CA ARG A 101 17.89 8.29 19.61
C ARG A 101 18.09 8.66 21.07
N SER A 102 17.27 9.59 21.57
CA SER A 102 17.36 10.07 22.95
C SER A 102 16.96 9.01 23.97
N TRP A 103 16.01 8.14 23.63
CA TRP A 103 15.64 7.01 24.48
C TRP A 103 16.76 5.96 24.50
N ALA A 104 17.25 5.53 23.34
CA ALA A 104 18.33 4.56 23.24
C ALA A 104 19.58 5.03 24.00
N LYS A 105 19.94 6.32 23.91
CA LYS A 105 21.05 6.92 24.68
C LYS A 105 20.88 6.84 26.19
N ALA A 106 19.64 6.96 26.68
CA ALA A 106 19.36 6.92 28.11
C ALA A 106 19.24 5.49 28.66
N THR A 107 18.92 4.52 27.79
CA THR A 107 18.56 3.16 28.18
C THR A 107 19.63 2.12 27.84
N SER A 108 20.50 2.36 26.85
CA SER A 108 21.55 1.39 26.49
C SER A 108 22.65 1.32 27.54
N PHE A 109 23.21 0.14 27.78
CA PHE A 109 24.43 0.03 28.58
C PHE A 109 25.61 0.74 27.91
N LYS A 110 26.54 1.28 28.72
CA LYS A 110 27.65 2.11 28.22
C LYS A 110 28.91 1.32 27.89
N ASP A 111 29.10 0.16 28.53
CA ASP A 111 30.31 -0.66 28.41
C ASP A 111 30.22 -1.65 27.25
N ASN A 112 30.98 -1.40 26.19
CA ASN A 112 31.05 -2.28 25.02
C ASN A 112 31.57 -3.69 25.33
N SER A 113 32.30 -3.89 26.43
CA SER A 113 32.81 -5.22 26.81
C SER A 113 31.67 -6.24 26.97
N ARG A 114 30.48 -5.77 27.39
CA ARG A 114 29.27 -6.58 27.56
C ARG A 114 28.75 -7.19 26.26
N LEU A 115 29.02 -6.56 25.11
CA LEU A 115 28.66 -7.13 23.80
C LEU A 115 29.38 -8.46 23.53
N ARG A 116 30.54 -8.68 24.18
CA ARG A 116 31.36 -9.90 24.04
C ARG A 116 31.13 -10.92 25.15
N SER A 117 30.32 -10.58 26.17
CA SER A 117 30.14 -11.41 27.37
C SER A 117 28.80 -12.14 27.42
N PHE A 118 28.01 -12.11 26.34
CA PHE A 118 26.73 -12.82 26.27
C PHE A 118 26.93 -14.33 26.16
N ALA A 119 25.97 -15.12 26.65
CA ALA A 119 25.96 -16.54 26.37
C ALA A 119 25.80 -16.78 24.86
N GLU A 120 26.30 -17.92 24.36
CA GLU A 120 26.30 -18.22 22.91
C GLU A 120 24.90 -18.11 22.28
N ALA A 121 23.87 -18.65 22.96
CA ALA A 121 22.50 -18.58 22.49
C ALA A 121 21.93 -17.15 22.46
N GLU A 122 22.27 -16.31 23.45
CA GLU A 122 21.84 -14.91 23.52
C GLU A 122 22.52 -14.08 22.44
N SER A 123 23.82 -14.31 22.23
CA SER A 123 24.61 -13.70 21.18
C SER A 123 24.06 -14.05 19.79
N ALA A 124 23.79 -15.33 19.53
CA ALA A 124 23.22 -15.78 18.26
C ALA A 124 21.85 -15.14 17.98
N ALA A 125 20.96 -15.10 18.98
CA ALA A 125 19.65 -14.47 18.85
C ALA A 125 19.77 -12.95 18.59
N LEU A 126 20.68 -12.26 19.28
CA LEU A 126 20.93 -10.84 19.05
C LEU A 126 21.50 -10.57 17.66
N MET A 127 22.44 -11.39 17.19
CA MET A 127 23.04 -11.24 15.85
C MET A 127 22.00 -11.46 14.74
N GLN A 128 21.06 -12.39 14.95
CA GLN A 128 19.95 -12.60 14.03
C GLN A 128 19.07 -11.35 13.90
N ASP A 129 18.72 -10.70 15.01
CA ASP A 129 17.97 -9.44 14.98
C ASP A 129 18.78 -8.30 14.36
N LEU A 130 20.07 -8.20 14.71
CA LEU A 130 20.98 -7.17 14.20
C LEU A 130 21.22 -7.29 12.70
N ALA A 131 21.11 -8.48 12.10
CA ALA A 131 21.21 -8.67 10.66
C ALA A 131 20.16 -7.89 9.86
N ASN A 132 19.07 -7.44 10.49
CA ASN A 132 18.07 -6.57 9.87
C ASN A 132 18.52 -5.11 9.72
N VAL A 133 19.54 -4.71 10.49
CA VAL A 133 19.98 -3.31 10.58
C VAL A 133 21.47 -3.10 10.38
N ALA A 134 22.28 -4.15 10.52
CA ALA A 134 23.72 -4.12 10.39
C ALA A 134 24.21 -5.26 9.48
N LEU A 135 25.31 -5.04 8.77
CA LEU A 135 26.03 -6.11 8.10
C LEU A 135 26.63 -7.04 9.16
N VAL A 136 26.24 -8.31 9.13
CA VAL A 136 26.77 -9.36 10.02
C VAL A 136 27.55 -10.34 9.15
N GLU A 137 28.87 -10.40 9.33
CA GLU A 137 29.77 -11.30 8.60
C GLU A 137 30.15 -12.45 9.54
N ASN A 138 29.90 -13.70 9.13
CA ASN A 138 30.19 -14.91 9.94
C ASN A 138 29.58 -14.88 11.36
N GLY A 139 28.39 -14.31 11.50
CA GLY A 139 27.71 -14.20 12.80
C GLY A 139 28.34 -13.18 13.75
N GLN A 140 29.18 -12.27 13.25
CA GLN A 140 29.84 -11.24 14.05
C GLN A 140 29.61 -9.84 13.44
N LEU A 141 29.65 -8.82 14.31
CA LEU A 141 29.62 -7.43 13.89
C LEU A 141 31.00 -6.97 13.38
N PRO A 142 31.05 -6.03 12.43
CA PRO A 142 32.32 -5.46 11.96
C PRO A 142 33.14 -4.84 13.10
N ASP A 143 34.47 -4.97 13.04
CA ASP A 143 35.39 -4.51 14.08
C ASP A 143 35.25 -3.01 14.39
N GLY A 144 34.99 -2.19 13.37
CA GLY A 144 34.73 -0.76 13.56
C GLY A 144 33.55 -0.50 14.49
N LEU A 145 32.50 -1.31 14.39
CA LEU A 145 31.30 -1.20 15.21
C LEU A 145 31.52 -1.74 16.62
N SER A 146 32.24 -2.85 16.76
CA SER A 146 32.58 -3.42 18.07
C SER A 146 33.50 -2.53 18.92
N THR A 147 34.25 -1.62 18.28
CA THR A 147 35.23 -0.75 18.95
C THR A 147 34.77 0.69 19.15
N ILE A 148 33.68 1.13 18.52
CA ILE A 148 33.22 2.50 18.64
C ILE A 148 32.54 2.77 20.00
N ALA A 149 32.88 3.89 20.62
CA ALA A 149 32.18 4.33 21.83
C ALA A 149 30.68 4.48 21.54
N ARG A 150 29.84 3.96 22.44
CA ARG A 150 28.36 3.96 22.32
C ARG A 150 27.80 3.05 21.20
N SER A 151 28.51 2.00 20.81
CA SER A 151 27.96 0.97 19.91
C SER A 151 26.60 0.41 20.41
N PRO A 152 26.42 0.06 21.69
CA PRO A 152 25.13 -0.46 22.18
C PRO A 152 23.97 0.52 21.95
N MET A 153 24.19 1.82 22.16
CA MET A 153 23.21 2.86 21.86
C MET A 153 22.86 2.90 20.37
N LEU A 154 23.89 2.89 19.50
CA LEU A 154 23.70 2.97 18.05
C LEU A 154 22.86 1.79 17.55
N LEU A 155 23.22 0.58 17.98
CA LEU A 155 22.53 -0.66 17.63
C LEU A 155 21.11 -0.72 18.19
N LEU A 156 20.92 -0.34 19.46
CA LEU A 156 19.59 -0.30 20.07
C LEU A 156 18.69 0.71 19.36
N ASN A 157 19.22 1.89 19.01
CA ASN A 157 18.47 2.87 18.23
C ASN A 157 18.12 2.35 16.83
N ALA A 158 19.06 1.67 16.16
CA ALA A 158 18.83 1.08 14.84
C ALA A 158 17.73 0.01 14.87
N LEU A 159 17.78 -0.92 15.83
CA LEU A 159 16.74 -1.93 16.03
C LEU A 159 15.38 -1.32 16.35
N LEU A 160 15.35 -0.30 17.22
CA LEU A 160 14.11 0.41 17.56
C LEU A 160 13.51 1.10 16.33
N ALA A 161 14.33 1.82 15.57
CA ALA A 161 13.90 2.46 14.34
C ALA A 161 13.38 1.43 13.33
N HIS A 162 14.12 0.34 13.12
CA HIS A 162 13.67 -0.75 12.25
C HIS A 162 12.29 -1.26 12.67
N SER A 163 12.12 -1.67 13.93
CA SER A 163 10.83 -2.14 14.46
C SER A 163 9.71 -1.14 14.24
N VAL A 164 9.89 0.13 14.61
CA VAL A 164 8.86 1.18 14.45
C VAL A 164 8.48 1.38 12.98
N TYR A 165 9.47 1.49 12.10
CA TYR A 165 9.22 1.76 10.69
C TYR A 165 8.59 0.56 9.97
N THR A 166 9.03 -0.66 10.27
CA THR A 166 8.46 -1.87 9.65
C THR A 166 7.07 -2.19 10.17
N SER A 167 6.78 -1.92 11.45
CA SER A 167 5.47 -2.23 12.03
C SER A 167 4.37 -1.25 11.62
N PHE A 168 4.70 0.02 11.36
CA PHE A 168 3.66 1.03 11.10
C PHE A 168 3.71 1.64 9.69
N PHE A 169 4.89 1.89 9.14
CA PHE A 169 5.03 2.67 7.90
C PHE A 169 5.09 1.80 6.63
N ARG A 170 5.00 0.48 6.77
CA ARG A 170 4.94 -0.48 5.64
C ARG A 170 3.54 -0.88 5.24
N SER A 171 2.64 -1.04 6.22
CA SER A 171 1.26 -1.46 5.97
C SER A 171 0.27 -0.38 6.41
N PRO A 172 -0.68 0.04 5.55
CA PRO A 172 -1.77 0.93 5.94
C PRO A 172 -2.76 0.31 6.94
N PHE A 173 -2.82 -1.02 7.04
CA PHE A 173 -3.84 -1.75 7.80
C PHE A 173 -3.30 -2.35 9.11
N PHE A 174 -2.12 -1.93 9.55
CA PHE A 174 -1.39 -2.49 10.71
C PHE A 174 -2.20 -2.58 12.02
N PHE A 175 -3.28 -1.82 12.16
CA PHE A 175 -4.09 -1.71 13.37
C PHE A 175 -5.33 -2.63 13.37
N LEU A 176 -5.64 -3.29 12.24
CA LEU A 176 -6.87 -4.10 12.10
C LEU A 176 -6.75 -5.53 12.66
N GLY A 177 -5.55 -5.92 13.12
CA GLY A 177 -5.29 -7.24 13.69
C GLY A 177 -5.53 -7.33 15.19
N ASN A 178 -6.38 -8.28 15.60
CA ASN A 178 -6.65 -8.75 16.98
C ASN A 178 -7.04 -7.67 18.00
N ASN A 179 -8.34 -7.35 18.04
CA ASN A 179 -9.01 -6.59 19.09
C ASN A 179 -9.51 -7.46 20.26
N ASP A 180 -9.29 -8.78 20.25
CA ASP A 180 -9.69 -9.68 21.34
C ASP A 180 -8.66 -10.81 21.57
N PRO A 181 -8.00 -10.87 22.74
CA PRO A 181 -7.14 -11.99 23.14
C PRO A 181 -7.85 -13.35 23.19
N ASN A 182 -9.19 -13.37 23.25
CA ASN A 182 -10.01 -14.58 23.31
C ASN A 182 -10.56 -15.02 21.94
N ALA A 183 -10.26 -14.29 20.86
CA ALA A 183 -10.71 -14.66 19.53
C ALA A 183 -9.99 -15.94 19.06
N VAL A 184 -10.76 -17.03 18.95
CA VAL A 184 -10.33 -18.35 18.44
C VAL A 184 -9.96 -18.30 16.93
N SER A 185 -10.13 -17.16 16.28
CA SER A 185 -9.95 -17.01 14.85
C SER A 185 -8.50 -16.73 14.49
N ASN A 186 -7.90 -17.60 13.68
CA ASN A 186 -6.62 -17.34 12.98
C ASN A 186 -6.73 -16.24 11.90
N ALA A 187 -7.89 -15.57 11.79
CA ALA A 187 -8.07 -14.49 10.84
C ALA A 187 -7.10 -13.35 11.16
N ARG A 188 -6.38 -12.91 10.13
CA ARG A 188 -5.52 -11.71 10.13
C ARG A 188 -6.17 -10.67 9.21
N PRO A 189 -7.18 -9.92 9.68
CA PRO A 189 -7.91 -8.97 8.84
C PRO A 189 -6.98 -7.97 8.15
N GLU A 190 -5.88 -7.60 8.83
CA GLU A 190 -4.84 -6.74 8.29
C GLU A 190 -4.21 -7.34 7.01
N GLN A 191 -3.92 -8.64 6.99
CA GLN A 191 -3.34 -9.32 5.84
C GLN A 191 -4.33 -9.42 4.67
N ILE A 192 -5.60 -9.70 4.96
CA ILE A 192 -6.63 -9.80 3.92
C ILE A 192 -6.78 -8.48 3.17
N LEU A 193 -6.82 -7.36 3.90
CA LEU A 193 -6.93 -6.04 3.28
C LEU A 193 -5.63 -5.62 2.57
N GLU A 194 -4.47 -6.01 3.09
CA GLU A 194 -3.19 -5.82 2.38
C GLU A 194 -3.18 -6.60 1.06
N ASP A 195 -3.57 -7.88 1.06
CA ASP A 195 -3.62 -8.71 -0.16
C ASP A 195 -4.61 -8.17 -1.20
N ILE A 196 -5.74 -7.61 -0.77
CA ILE A 196 -6.69 -6.93 -1.66
C ILE A 196 -6.06 -5.68 -2.24
N TYR A 197 -5.39 -4.89 -1.41
CA TYR A 197 -4.76 -3.64 -1.80
C TYR A 197 -3.61 -3.86 -2.80
N GLU A 198 -2.75 -4.84 -2.56
CA GLU A 198 -1.65 -5.20 -3.46
C GLU A 198 -2.18 -5.65 -4.82
N ARG A 199 -3.17 -6.55 -4.85
CA ARG A 199 -3.83 -6.97 -6.11
C ARG A 199 -4.52 -5.80 -6.83
N ALA A 200 -5.14 -4.89 -6.09
CA ALA A 200 -5.76 -3.70 -6.68
C ALA A 200 -4.70 -2.80 -7.33
N GLN A 201 -3.51 -2.66 -6.72
CA GLN A 201 -2.42 -1.86 -7.30
C GLN A 201 -1.92 -2.43 -8.64
N GLU A 202 -1.89 -3.76 -8.79
CA GLU A 202 -1.49 -4.43 -10.03
C GLU A 202 -2.44 -4.15 -11.20
N GLY A 203 -3.74 -4.03 -10.91
CA GLY A 203 -4.77 -3.72 -11.92
C GLY A 203 -4.91 -2.23 -12.22
N ASN A 204 -5.06 -1.41 -11.17
CA ASN A 204 -5.17 0.05 -11.26
C ASN A 204 -4.60 0.71 -10.01
N GLN A 205 -3.35 1.17 -10.12
CA GLN A 205 -2.61 1.81 -9.03
C GLN A 205 -3.33 3.04 -8.46
N GLN A 206 -3.91 3.88 -9.31
CA GLN A 206 -4.61 5.11 -8.89
C GLN A 206 -5.83 4.78 -8.03
N ASP A 207 -6.71 3.92 -8.53
CA ASP A 207 -7.94 3.55 -7.82
C ASP A 207 -7.65 2.79 -6.53
N ALA A 208 -6.60 1.96 -6.52
CA ALA A 208 -6.16 1.25 -5.31
C ALA A 208 -5.76 2.23 -4.20
N HIS A 209 -5.02 3.29 -4.54
CA HIS A 209 -4.60 4.30 -3.59
C HIS A 209 -5.76 5.18 -3.11
N ILE A 210 -6.70 5.51 -4.00
CA ILE A 210 -7.96 6.18 -3.64
C ILE A 210 -8.73 5.31 -2.63
N TRP A 211 -8.97 4.04 -2.97
CA TRP A 211 -9.66 3.08 -2.12
C TRP A 211 -9.02 2.95 -0.73
N ARG A 212 -7.70 2.73 -0.65
CA ARG A 212 -6.99 2.66 0.64
C ARG A 212 -7.22 3.92 1.46
N SER A 213 -6.98 5.09 0.86
CA SER A 213 -7.10 6.37 1.56
C SER A 213 -8.53 6.61 2.07
N GLN A 214 -9.54 6.28 1.27
CA GLN A 214 -10.95 6.45 1.60
C GLN A 214 -11.39 5.46 2.68
N THR A 215 -11.00 4.19 2.58
CA THR A 215 -11.25 3.20 3.63
C THR A 215 -10.72 3.67 4.98
N LEU A 216 -9.48 4.17 5.05
CA LEU A 216 -8.92 4.69 6.29
C LEU A 216 -9.62 5.97 6.78
N ARG A 217 -10.06 6.85 5.88
CA ARG A 217 -10.85 8.03 6.29
C ARG A 217 -12.23 7.65 6.82
N LEU A 218 -12.85 6.61 6.26
CA LEU A 218 -14.13 6.07 6.75
C LEU A 218 -14.01 5.46 8.14
N LEU A 219 -12.89 4.79 8.43
CA LEU A 219 -12.62 4.21 9.76
C LEU A 219 -12.32 5.28 10.83
N MET A 220 -11.96 6.50 10.42
CA MET A 220 -11.71 7.62 11.33
C MET A 220 -12.40 8.89 10.82
N PRO A 221 -13.75 8.94 10.92
CA PRO A 221 -14.52 10.05 10.37
C PRO A 221 -14.19 11.37 11.08
N PRO A 222 -14.23 12.52 10.37
CA PRO A 222 -14.18 13.82 11.01
C PRO A 222 -15.43 14.00 11.89
N LEU A 223 -15.25 14.43 13.14
CA LEU A 223 -16.36 14.59 14.08
C LEU A 223 -17.27 15.74 13.64
N ARG A 224 -18.57 15.47 13.55
CA ARG A 224 -19.60 16.43 13.18
C ARG A 224 -20.50 16.72 14.38
N ASN A 225 -20.83 17.99 14.58
CA ASN A 225 -21.73 18.42 15.65
C ASN A 225 -23.22 18.36 15.24
N ASP A 226 -23.52 18.10 13.97
CA ASP A 226 -24.84 18.30 13.35
C ASP A 226 -25.42 17.03 12.68
N ALA A 227 -24.79 15.87 12.85
CA ALA A 227 -25.21 14.64 12.17
C ALA A 227 -26.14 13.79 13.04
N THR A 228 -27.18 13.22 12.42
CA THR A 228 -28.07 12.22 13.03
C THR A 228 -27.31 10.99 13.54
N ASP A 229 -26.17 10.68 12.93
CA ASP A 229 -25.32 9.52 13.24
C ASP A 229 -24.04 9.91 14.02
N ALA A 230 -23.99 11.11 14.63
CA ALA A 230 -22.80 11.62 15.30
C ALA A 230 -22.25 10.67 16.39
N ASP A 231 -23.15 9.97 17.11
CA ASP A 231 -22.75 8.98 18.12
C ASP A 231 -22.10 7.74 17.49
N ALA A 232 -22.60 7.27 16.35
CA ALA A 232 -22.02 6.12 15.63
C ALA A 232 -20.67 6.48 15.01
N GLU A 233 -20.53 7.67 14.40
CA GLU A 233 -19.26 8.19 13.89
C GLU A 233 -18.22 8.33 15.00
N LYS A 234 -18.64 8.87 16.16
CA LYS A 234 -17.78 9.00 17.34
C LYS A 234 -17.35 7.63 17.88
N GLN A 235 -18.27 6.67 17.97
CA GLN A 235 -17.97 5.32 18.43
C GLN A 235 -16.99 4.60 17.48
N LEU A 236 -17.20 4.70 16.16
CA LEU A 236 -16.30 4.14 15.16
C LEU A 236 -14.91 4.75 15.29
N ARG A 237 -14.82 6.09 15.39
CA ARG A 237 -13.56 6.78 15.60
C ARG A 237 -12.84 6.32 16.87
N CYS A 238 -13.53 6.27 18.00
CA CYS A 238 -12.94 5.79 19.26
C CYS A 238 -12.43 4.36 19.13
N THR A 239 -13.20 3.49 18.50
CA THR A 239 -12.81 2.08 18.28
C THR A 239 -11.56 1.96 17.41
N THR A 240 -11.45 2.78 16.37
CA THR A 240 -10.26 2.85 15.51
C THR A 240 -9.05 3.42 16.26
N GLU A 241 -9.23 4.51 17.02
CA GLU A 241 -8.17 5.09 17.86
C GLU A 241 -7.64 4.08 18.90
N ASP A 242 -8.54 3.31 19.52
CA ASP A 242 -8.20 2.24 20.46
C ASP A 242 -7.46 1.09 19.76
N SER A 243 -7.88 0.69 18.56
CA SER A 243 -7.20 -0.35 17.77
C SER A 243 -5.77 0.07 17.41
N ILE A 244 -5.56 1.34 17.03
CA ILE A 244 -4.23 1.91 16.78
C ILE A 244 -3.38 1.91 18.07
N ALA A 245 -3.97 2.28 19.21
CA ALA A 245 -3.29 2.29 20.50
C ALA A 245 -2.89 0.87 20.95
N GLN A 246 -3.77 -0.12 20.76
CA GLN A 246 -3.49 -1.53 21.03
C GLN A 246 -2.37 -2.08 20.14
N ALA A 247 -2.40 -1.77 18.84
CA ALA A 247 -1.32 -2.13 17.93
C ALA A 247 0.02 -1.51 18.37
N ALA A 248 0.03 -0.25 18.77
CA ALA A 248 1.21 0.42 19.31
C ALA A 248 1.75 -0.29 20.57
N GLY A 249 0.87 -0.59 21.54
CA GLY A 249 1.24 -1.29 22.77
C GLY A 249 1.77 -2.71 22.52
N ARG A 250 1.16 -3.45 21.60
CA ARG A 250 1.58 -4.80 21.20
C ARG A 250 2.99 -4.79 20.60
N GLN A 251 3.24 -3.88 19.67
CA GLN A 251 4.54 -3.76 19.01
C GLN A 251 5.63 -3.30 19.98
N ALA A 252 5.30 -2.39 20.90
CA ALA A 252 6.20 -1.98 21.98
C ALA A 252 6.58 -3.17 22.89
N SER A 253 5.59 -3.96 23.32
CA SER A 253 5.82 -5.16 24.14
C SER A 253 6.64 -6.22 23.40
N ALA A 254 6.35 -6.45 22.11
CA ALA A 254 7.10 -7.39 21.28
C ALA A 254 8.58 -6.98 21.16
N PHE A 255 8.86 -5.68 21.01
CA PHE A 255 10.23 -5.17 20.97
C PHE A 255 10.96 -5.39 22.30
N LEU A 256 10.34 -5.10 23.44
CA LEU A 256 10.96 -5.34 24.74
C LEU A 256 11.17 -6.83 25.04
N ALA A 257 10.36 -7.71 24.45
CA ALA A 257 10.54 -9.16 24.54
C ALA A 257 11.63 -9.70 23.61
N SER A 258 12.00 -8.96 22.56
CA SER A 258 13.00 -9.35 21.56
C SER A 258 14.43 -9.38 22.11
N PRO A 259 15.37 -10.03 21.41
CA PRO A 259 16.81 -9.95 21.68
C PRO A 259 17.38 -8.53 21.84
N ALA A 260 16.73 -7.49 21.31
CA ALA A 260 17.13 -6.09 21.55
C ALA A 260 17.21 -5.74 23.06
N ARG A 261 16.47 -6.46 23.92
CA ARG A 261 16.54 -6.32 25.38
C ARG A 261 17.93 -6.53 25.95
N TYR A 262 18.78 -7.32 25.30
CA TYR A 262 20.15 -7.54 25.75
C TYR A 262 21.00 -6.27 25.67
N LEU A 263 20.60 -5.30 24.84
CA LEU A 263 21.25 -3.97 24.73
C LEU A 263 20.74 -2.95 25.76
N ILE A 264 19.68 -3.28 26.50
CA ILE A 264 19.04 -2.41 27.48
C ILE A 264 19.71 -2.60 28.85
N GLU A 265 20.04 -1.49 29.52
CA GLU A 265 20.50 -1.50 30.90
C GLU A 265 19.34 -1.88 31.82
N ASP A 266 19.60 -2.76 32.79
CA ASP A 266 18.60 -3.20 33.77
C ASP A 266 18.36 -2.09 34.81
N ASN A 267 17.66 -1.05 34.40
CA ASN A 267 17.21 0.03 35.25
C ASN A 267 15.70 0.24 35.06
N ALA A 268 14.90 -0.30 35.99
CA ALA A 268 13.46 -0.08 35.99
C ALA A 268 13.18 1.42 36.21
N ASN A 269 13.00 2.17 35.12
CA ASN A 269 12.75 3.62 35.13
C ASN A 269 11.43 3.92 34.42
N THR A 270 10.40 4.24 35.22
CA THR A 270 9.05 4.54 34.74
C THR A 270 9.01 5.69 33.73
N VAL A 271 9.91 6.67 33.82
CA VAL A 271 10.01 7.78 32.86
C VAL A 271 10.50 7.27 31.50
N LEU A 272 11.49 6.37 31.49
CA LEU A 272 12.01 5.77 30.25
C LEU A 272 10.98 4.85 29.62
N THR A 273 10.24 4.08 30.43
CA THR A 273 9.11 3.25 29.95
C THR A 273 8.00 4.11 29.33
N ASN A 274 7.61 5.20 29.99
CA ASN A 274 6.60 6.11 29.44
C ASN A 274 7.06 6.77 28.13
N LYS A 275 8.33 7.16 28.05
CA LYS A 275 8.93 7.71 26.82
C LYS A 275 8.94 6.68 25.69
N PHE A 276 9.27 5.43 26.00
CA PHE A 276 9.24 4.30 25.06
C PHE A 276 7.84 4.05 24.50
N SER A 277 6.83 3.90 25.37
CA SER A 277 5.44 3.71 24.94
C SER A 277 4.94 4.88 24.09
N LYS A 278 5.36 6.10 24.41
CA LYS A 278 5.03 7.29 23.63
C LYS A 278 5.63 7.27 22.21
N ILE A 279 6.84 6.73 22.02
CA ILE A 279 7.44 6.57 20.69
C ILE A 279 6.55 5.72 19.78
N TYR A 280 6.14 4.53 20.25
CA TYR A 280 5.26 3.66 19.48
C TYR A 280 3.88 4.28 19.24
N SER A 281 3.30 4.93 20.26
CA SER A 281 2.00 5.61 20.11
C SER A 281 2.05 6.76 19.10
N ASP A 282 3.08 7.62 19.19
CA ASP A 282 3.25 8.75 18.27
C ASP A 282 3.51 8.25 16.84
N ALA A 283 4.30 7.17 16.68
CA ALA A 283 4.58 6.56 15.38
C ALA A 283 3.33 5.94 14.73
N ALA A 284 2.55 5.17 15.48
CA ALA A 284 1.32 4.55 14.98
C ALA A 284 0.29 5.60 14.54
N LYS A 285 0.08 6.63 15.36
CA LYS A 285 -0.82 7.76 15.03
C LYS A 285 -0.34 8.53 13.80
N LEU A 286 0.97 8.82 13.73
CA LEU A 286 1.55 9.50 12.57
C LEU A 286 1.37 8.66 11.31
N SER A 287 1.71 7.37 11.36
CA SER A 287 1.57 6.48 10.20
C SER A 287 0.13 6.40 9.70
N TYR A 288 -0.84 6.21 10.60
CA TYR A 288 -2.25 6.21 10.23
C TYR A 288 -2.65 7.47 9.46
N MET A 289 -2.31 8.65 10.01
CA MET A 289 -2.59 9.92 9.33
C MET A 289 -1.92 10.00 7.95
N LEU A 290 -0.68 9.52 7.81
CA LEU A 290 0.01 9.55 6.51
C LEU A 290 -0.63 8.59 5.50
N TRP A 291 -1.10 7.41 5.93
CA TRP A 291 -1.77 6.46 5.05
C TRP A 291 -3.17 6.91 4.59
N THR A 292 -3.79 7.88 5.28
CA THR A 292 -5.02 8.54 4.80
C THR A 292 -4.79 9.51 3.63
N ARG A 293 -3.52 9.82 3.28
CA ARG A 293 -3.18 10.50 2.03
C ARG A 293 -3.36 9.54 0.86
N ARG A 294 -3.44 10.06 -0.38
CA ARG A 294 -3.49 9.20 -1.58
C ARG A 294 -2.12 8.76 -2.07
N THR A 295 -1.09 9.36 -1.51
CA THR A 295 0.29 9.01 -1.82
C THR A 295 0.65 7.59 -1.38
N GLN A 296 1.68 7.00 -1.99
CA GLN A 296 2.22 5.69 -1.60
C GLN A 296 3.50 5.90 -0.78
N MET A 297 3.50 5.47 0.48
CA MET A 297 4.73 5.41 1.28
C MET A 297 5.51 4.13 0.98
N ARG A 298 6.84 4.23 0.93
CA ARG A 298 7.75 3.07 0.89
C ARG A 298 8.90 3.26 1.88
N CYS A 299 9.11 2.24 2.70
CA CYS A 299 10.14 2.19 3.73
C CYS A 299 11.29 1.27 3.29
N PHE A 300 12.47 1.85 3.12
CA PHE A 300 13.68 1.17 2.68
C PHE A 300 14.57 0.90 3.90
N THR A 301 14.74 -0.39 4.23
CA THR A 301 15.62 -0.89 5.29
C THR A 301 16.94 -1.38 4.70
N LEU A 302 17.83 -1.95 5.53
CA LEU A 302 19.13 -2.43 5.07
C LEU A 302 18.99 -3.45 3.94
N HIS A 303 18.01 -4.36 4.02
CA HIS A 303 17.80 -5.40 3.00
C HIS A 303 17.57 -4.84 1.60
N GLU A 304 16.86 -3.72 1.48
CA GLU A 304 16.58 -3.07 0.20
C GLU A 304 17.75 -2.19 -0.30
N ILE A 305 18.67 -1.77 0.58
CA ILE A 305 19.72 -0.79 0.24
C ILE A 305 21.15 -1.30 0.42
N LYS A 306 21.36 -2.55 0.86
CA LYS A 306 22.67 -3.11 1.21
C LYS A 306 23.72 -3.04 0.10
N HIS A 307 23.29 -2.93 -1.16
CA HIS A 307 24.17 -2.84 -2.33
C HIS A 307 24.42 -1.40 -2.78
N LEU A 308 23.75 -0.41 -2.19
CA LEU A 308 23.95 0.99 -2.53
C LEU A 308 25.24 1.49 -1.91
N ALA A 309 26.10 2.02 -2.76
CA ALA A 309 27.26 2.78 -2.35
C ALA A 309 26.79 4.09 -1.70
N PHE A 310 27.36 4.41 -0.54
CA PHE A 310 27.07 5.66 0.15
C PHE A 310 27.61 6.85 -0.65
N ASP A 311 26.76 7.86 -0.79
CA ASP A 311 27.10 9.15 -1.37
C ASP A 311 26.45 10.25 -0.52
N HIS A 312 27.28 11.15 0.03
CA HIS A 312 26.82 12.21 0.92
C HIS A 312 26.07 13.32 0.18
N GLU A 313 26.30 13.45 -1.13
CA GLU A 313 25.57 14.38 -2.00
C GLU A 313 24.17 13.84 -2.34
N SER A 314 23.93 12.55 -2.03
CA SER A 314 22.64 11.92 -2.26
C SER A 314 21.56 12.53 -1.38
N PRO A 315 20.36 12.82 -1.93
CA PRO A 315 19.24 13.30 -1.11
C PRO A 315 18.65 12.21 -0.19
N TYR A 316 19.15 10.97 -0.26
CA TYR A 316 18.53 9.81 0.39
C TYR A 316 19.08 9.48 1.78
N PHE A 317 20.36 9.75 2.05
CA PHE A 317 21.03 9.28 3.26
C PHE A 317 21.87 10.37 3.90
N ASP A 318 21.77 10.48 5.22
CA ASP A 318 22.69 11.27 6.02
C ASP A 318 23.59 10.32 6.85
N PRO A 319 24.88 10.66 7.04
CA PRO A 319 25.74 9.90 7.95
C PRO A 319 25.32 10.13 9.41
N ASP A 320 25.37 9.09 10.25
CA ASP A 320 25.20 9.27 11.70
C ASP A 320 26.37 10.07 12.27
N ASN A 321 26.09 10.92 13.26
CA ASN A 321 27.10 11.72 13.94
C ASN A 321 28.28 10.90 14.50
N LEU A 322 28.09 9.61 14.81
CA LEU A 322 29.17 8.72 15.26
C LEU A 322 30.18 8.35 14.16
N VAL A 323 29.86 8.56 12.87
CA VAL A 323 30.81 8.35 11.76
C VAL A 323 31.93 9.39 11.78
N ARG A 324 31.68 10.57 12.37
CA ARG A 324 32.57 11.76 12.27
C ARG A 324 32.93 12.05 10.80
N PHE A 325 31.90 12.21 9.98
CA PHE A 325 32.04 12.31 8.52
C PHE A 325 33.04 13.38 8.07
N GLU A 326 33.03 14.56 8.69
CA GLU A 326 33.93 15.67 8.37
C GLU A 326 35.42 15.31 8.48
N ASP A 327 35.78 14.33 9.31
CA ASP A 327 37.17 13.89 9.50
C ASP A 327 37.60 12.86 8.44
N HIS A 328 36.67 12.28 7.69
CA HIS A 328 36.87 11.07 6.87
C HIS A 328 36.15 11.09 5.51
N GLU A 329 35.68 12.25 5.05
CA GLU A 329 34.82 12.43 3.87
C GLU A 329 35.36 11.72 2.61
N ASP A 330 36.63 11.94 2.28
CA ASP A 330 37.30 11.36 1.10
C ASP A 330 37.34 9.82 1.09
N HIS A 331 37.26 9.19 2.27
CA HIS A 331 37.36 7.75 2.43
C HIS A 331 36.00 7.05 2.59
N LEU A 332 34.90 7.81 2.67
CA LEU A 332 33.56 7.28 2.94
C LEU A 332 32.67 7.24 1.70
N LYS A 333 32.94 8.07 0.68
CA LYS A 333 32.23 8.04 -0.60
C LYS A 333 32.48 6.69 -1.30
N GLY A 334 31.41 6.05 -1.77
CA GLY A 334 31.50 4.76 -2.45
C GLY A 334 31.44 3.53 -1.52
N LYS A 335 31.54 3.70 -0.20
CA LYS A 335 31.51 2.58 0.75
C LYS A 335 30.12 1.99 0.92
N THR A 336 30.08 0.70 1.21
CA THR A 336 28.83 -0.01 1.56
C THR A 336 28.33 0.41 2.94
N VAL A 337 27.02 0.64 3.05
CA VAL A 337 26.34 0.93 4.32
C VAL A 337 26.56 -0.22 5.31
N THR A 338 27.19 0.07 6.45
CA THR A 338 27.46 -0.95 7.48
C THR A 338 26.30 -1.13 8.44
N VAL A 339 25.65 -0.03 8.84
CA VAL A 339 24.43 -0.04 9.67
C VAL A 339 23.45 0.98 9.12
N ILE A 340 22.18 0.60 8.98
CA ILE A 340 21.07 1.54 8.82
C ILE A 340 20.51 1.89 10.20
N VAL A 341 20.74 3.12 10.62
CA VAL A 341 20.35 3.63 11.95
C VAL A 341 18.89 4.08 11.95
N HIS A 342 18.44 4.70 10.85
CA HIS A 342 17.03 5.00 10.60
C HIS A 342 16.70 4.65 9.15
N PRO A 343 15.62 3.89 8.89
CA PRO A 343 15.18 3.60 7.53
C PRO A 343 14.85 4.86 6.72
N LEU A 344 15.02 4.77 5.40
CA LEU A 344 14.61 5.81 4.46
C LEU A 344 13.10 5.67 4.19
N LEU A 345 12.36 6.77 4.33
CA LEU A 345 10.95 6.84 3.98
C LEU A 345 10.75 7.74 2.77
N LYS A 346 10.40 7.12 1.64
CA LYS A 346 9.99 7.83 0.42
C LYS A 346 8.48 7.81 0.28
N VAL A 347 7.98 8.81 -0.43
CA VAL A 347 6.60 8.88 -0.87
C VAL A 347 6.53 9.07 -2.37
N TYR A 348 5.54 8.45 -2.99
CA TYR A 348 5.26 8.52 -4.42
C TYR A 348 3.84 9.04 -4.65
N GLY A 349 3.69 9.82 -5.70
CA GLY A 349 2.42 10.42 -6.11
C GLY A 349 1.90 11.55 -5.23
N THR A 350 0.77 12.11 -5.63
CA THR A 350 0.15 13.30 -5.03
C THR A 350 -1.16 12.97 -4.29
N ASP A 351 -1.74 13.94 -3.59
CA ASP A 351 -3.03 13.76 -2.91
C ASP A 351 -4.22 13.68 -3.91
N GLU A 352 -3.98 14.02 -5.17
CA GLU A 352 -4.89 13.82 -6.31
C GLU A 352 -4.78 12.42 -6.94
N ALA A 353 -3.97 11.54 -6.35
CA ALA A 353 -3.66 10.19 -6.85
C ALA A 353 -3.02 10.16 -8.24
N LYS A 354 -2.02 11.01 -8.46
CA LYS A 354 -1.25 11.10 -9.71
C LYS A 354 0.26 11.01 -9.45
N ASP A 355 1.06 10.92 -10.51
CA ASP A 355 2.53 11.08 -10.50
C ASP A 355 3.30 10.09 -9.61
N TYR A 356 2.92 8.81 -9.62
CA TYR A 356 3.54 7.75 -8.81
C TYR A 356 4.93 7.31 -9.30
N ASP A 357 5.38 7.79 -10.46
CA ASP A 357 6.71 7.57 -11.03
C ASP A 357 7.79 8.38 -10.31
N GLN A 358 7.43 9.51 -9.68
CA GLN A 358 8.38 10.39 -9.00
C GLN A 358 8.32 10.24 -7.48
N GLY A 359 9.44 9.86 -6.89
CA GLY A 359 9.57 9.68 -5.44
C GLY A 359 10.24 10.87 -4.78
N ARG A 360 9.61 11.41 -3.73
CA ARG A 360 10.20 12.42 -2.83
C ARG A 360 10.50 11.83 -1.45
N VAL A 361 11.46 12.43 -0.75
CA VAL A 361 11.93 11.95 0.55
C VAL A 361 11.14 12.65 1.66
N TRP A 362 10.47 11.89 2.52
CA TRP A 362 9.84 12.43 3.73
C TRP A 362 10.72 12.28 4.97
N ALA A 363 11.52 11.22 5.03
CA ALA A 363 12.58 11.08 6.02
C ALA A 363 13.79 10.42 5.36
N LYS A 364 14.92 11.11 5.39
CA LYS A 364 16.19 10.55 4.94
C LYS A 364 16.57 9.35 5.80
N GLY A 365 17.18 8.34 5.18
CA GLY A 365 17.82 7.29 5.94
C GLY A 365 19.02 7.83 6.69
N VAL A 366 19.32 7.28 7.87
CA VAL A 366 20.56 7.59 8.60
C VAL A 366 21.41 6.35 8.61
N VAL A 367 22.67 6.48 8.21
CA VAL A 367 23.58 5.34 8.04
C VAL A 367 24.86 5.51 8.85
N TRP A 368 25.39 4.40 9.34
CA TRP A 368 26.74 4.36 9.90
C TRP A 368 27.63 3.49 9.00
N LEU A 369 28.85 3.96 8.80
CA LEU A 369 29.85 3.39 7.90
C LEU A 369 31.10 3.07 8.70
N ASP A 370 31.72 1.93 8.41
CA ASP A 370 33.02 1.62 8.99
C ASP A 370 34.11 2.50 8.35
N SER A 371 34.59 3.48 9.11
CA SER A 371 35.69 4.35 8.70
C SER A 371 37.06 3.65 8.72
N LYS A 372 37.20 2.50 9.39
CA LYS A 372 38.48 1.78 9.54
C LYS A 372 38.78 0.78 8.42
N LYS A 373 37.78 0.25 7.71
CA LYS A 373 38.01 -0.58 6.50
C LYS A 373 38.30 0.34 5.32
N SER A 374 39.48 0.26 4.70
CA SER A 374 39.69 0.88 3.38
C SER A 374 38.94 0.08 2.31
N PRO A 375 38.41 0.70 1.24
CA PRO A 375 37.90 -0.08 0.11
C PRO A 375 39.07 -0.90 -0.47
N VAL A 376 38.83 -2.19 -0.66
CA VAL A 376 39.74 -3.12 -1.35
C VAL A 376 39.66 -2.87 -2.85
#